data_AF-A0A957T4K2-F1
#
_entry.id   AF-A0A957T4K2-F1
#
_cell.length_a   1.000
_cell.length_b   1.000
_cell.length_c   1.000
_cell.angle_alpha   90.00
_cell.angle_beta   90.00
_cell.angle_gamma   90.00
#
_symmetry.space_group_name_H-M   'P 1'
#
loop_
_entity.id
_entity.type
_entity.pdbx_description
1 polymer ?
#
loop_
_entity_poly.entity_id
_entity_poly.type
_entity_poly.pdbx_seq_one_letter_code
_entity_poly.pdbx_strand_id
1 'polypeptide(L)'
;TEETRFWLLETIREYGIALLMARDELESLQQRHANYYVHYAELASVEFGGPQQALWFGRLALDAANLHAAYEWIVRNEAATLGLRLGAVLWRFWMGHGPVREGREKLAVLAALP
;
A
#
# COMPACT_ATOMS: atom_id res chain seq x y z
N THR A 1 -7.50 -14.73 -14.27
CA THR A 1 -8.49 -15.00 -13.21
C THR A 1 -8.90 -13.68 -12.61
N GLU A 2 -10.20 -13.36 -12.63
CA GLU A 2 -10.71 -12.24 -11.81
C GLU A 2 -10.47 -12.60 -10.35
N GLU A 3 -9.67 -11.80 -9.65
CA GLU A 3 -9.52 -11.93 -8.20
C GLU A 3 -10.84 -11.48 -7.56
N THR A 4 -11.54 -12.40 -6.90
CA THR A 4 -12.76 -12.09 -6.15
C THR A 4 -12.41 -11.11 -5.04
N ARG A 5 -12.94 -9.89 -5.14
CA ARG A 5 -12.76 -8.85 -4.11
C ARG A 5 -13.83 -8.98 -3.05
N PHE A 6 -13.38 -8.99 -1.80
CA PHE A 6 -14.25 -9.03 -0.65
C PHE A 6 -14.27 -7.66 0.03
N TRP A 7 -15.47 -7.23 0.40
CA TRP A 7 -15.68 -6.04 1.21
C TRP A 7 -15.95 -6.48 2.64
N LEU A 8 -15.23 -5.89 3.60
CA LEU A 8 -15.47 -6.13 5.01
C LEU A 8 -16.33 -5.00 5.56
N LEU A 9 -17.48 -5.36 6.15
CA LEU A 9 -18.32 -4.41 6.87
C LEU A 9 -17.49 -3.73 7.99
N GLU A 10 -17.69 -2.43 8.17
CA GLU A 10 -16.96 -1.63 9.15
C GLU A 10 -17.05 -2.22 10.56
N THR A 11 -18.23 -2.66 10.98
CA THR A 11 -18.44 -3.29 12.29
C THR A 11 -17.64 -4.59 12.47
N ILE A 12 -17.52 -5.40 11.42
CA ILE A 12 -16.70 -6.63 11.47
C ILE A 12 -15.22 -6.27 11.50
N ARG A 13 -14.81 -5.22 10.77
CA ARG A 13 -13.44 -4.70 10.79
C ARG A 13 -13.05 -4.22 12.18
N GLU A 14 -13.88 -3.41 12.81
CA GLU A 14 -13.67 -2.89 14.18
C GLU A 14 -13.56 -4.04 15.19
N TYR A 15 -14.49 -4.99 15.12
CA TYR A 15 -14.45 -6.17 15.98
C TYR A 15 -13.18 -7.01 15.76
N GLY A 16 -12.77 -7.22 14.51
CA GLY A 16 -11.53 -7.91 14.17
C GLY A 16 -10.29 -7.19 14.72
N ILE A 17 -10.23 -5.86 14.60
CA ILE A 17 -9.14 -5.05 15.18
C ILE A 17 -9.13 -5.20 16.70
N ALA A 18 -10.28 -5.10 17.37
CA ALA A 18 -10.36 -5.24 18.82
C ALA A 18 -9.86 -6.63 19.28
N LEU A 19 -10.21 -7.69 18.56
CA LEU A 19 -9.69 -9.04 18.83
C LEU A 19 -8.18 -9.14 18.63
N LEU A 20 -7.64 -8.56 17.57
CA LEU A 20 -6.20 -8.57 17.30
C LEU A 20 -5.42 -7.78 18.35
N MET A 21 -5.97 -6.65 18.83
CA MET A 21 -5.41 -5.89 19.94
C MET A 21 -5.40 -6.71 21.23
N ALA A 22 -6.52 -7.36 21.56
CA ALA A 22 -6.64 -8.19 22.76
C ALA A 22 -5.68 -9.39 22.79
N ARG A 23 -5.12 -9.77 21.63
CA ARG A 23 -4.16 -10.88 21.47
C ARG A 23 -2.74 -10.41 21.16
N ASP A 24 -2.48 -9.10 21.19
CA ASP A 24 -1.20 -8.49 20.79
C ASP A 24 -0.73 -8.87 19.37
N GLU A 25 -1.67 -9.24 18.48
CA GLU A 25 -1.40 -9.70 17.13
C GLU A 25 -1.48 -8.58 16.08
N LEU A 26 -2.07 -7.43 16.44
CA LEU A 26 -2.36 -6.34 15.50
C LEU A 26 -1.11 -5.84 14.79
N GLU A 27 -0.03 -5.56 15.53
CA GLU A 27 1.22 -5.05 14.98
C GLU A 27 1.82 -6.01 13.95
N SER A 28 1.87 -7.31 14.30
CA SER A 28 2.37 -8.36 13.41
C SER A 28 1.55 -8.49 12.12
N LEU A 29 0.23 -8.26 12.20
CA LEU A 29 -0.64 -8.31 11.04
C LEU A 29 -0.43 -7.07 10.15
N GLN A 30 -0.33 -5.88 10.74
CA GLN A 30 -0.11 -4.65 9.99
C GLN A 30 1.27 -4.67 9.30
N GLN A 31 2.30 -5.22 9.96
CA GLN A 31 3.60 -5.46 9.34
C GLN A 31 3.49 -6.40 8.13
N ARG A 32 2.82 -7.55 8.26
CA ARG A 32 2.61 -8.49 7.15
C ARG A 32 1.83 -7.84 6.00
N HIS A 33 0.81 -7.06 6.33
CA HIS A 33 0.03 -6.29 5.36
C HIS A 33 0.89 -5.28 4.61
N ALA A 34 1.71 -4.50 5.30
CA ALA A 34 2.62 -3.54 4.67
C ALA A 34 3.61 -4.24 3.73
N ASN A 35 4.24 -5.34 4.17
CA ASN A 35 5.14 -6.12 3.32
C ASN A 35 4.44 -6.66 2.07
N TYR A 36 3.22 -7.19 2.21
CA TYR A 36 2.45 -7.70 1.08
C TYR A 36 2.17 -6.61 0.05
N TYR A 37 1.68 -5.45 0.48
CA TYR A 37 1.31 -4.38 -0.46
C TYR A 37 2.52 -3.67 -1.08
N VAL A 38 3.66 -3.60 -0.39
CA VAL A 38 4.93 -3.17 -1.01
C VAL A 38 5.31 -4.14 -2.13
N HIS A 39 5.28 -5.45 -1.85
CA HIS A 39 5.61 -6.47 -2.86
C HIS A 39 4.62 -6.47 -4.04
N TYR A 40 3.32 -6.31 -3.75
CA TYR A 40 2.29 -6.22 -4.77
C TYR A 40 2.51 -5.02 -5.70
N ALA A 41 2.85 -3.86 -5.13
CA ALA A 41 3.19 -2.68 -5.91
C ALA A 41 4.42 -2.94 -6.79
N GLU A 42 5.49 -3.54 -6.25
CA GLU A 42 6.70 -3.89 -7.01
C GLU A 42 6.39 -4.79 -8.22
N LEU A 43 5.55 -5.81 -8.03
CA LEU A 43 5.11 -6.68 -9.13
C LEU A 43 4.36 -5.89 -10.21
N ALA A 44 3.44 -5.00 -9.80
CA ALA A 44 2.72 -4.15 -10.73
C ALA A 44 3.68 -3.21 -11.50
N SER A 45 4.75 -2.75 -10.86
CA SER A 45 5.70 -1.78 -11.40
C SER A 45 6.45 -2.25 -12.65
N VAL A 46 6.62 -3.56 -12.79
CA VAL A 46 7.26 -4.20 -13.95
C VAL A 46 6.46 -3.91 -15.22
N GLU A 47 5.13 -3.80 -15.10
CA GLU A 47 4.21 -3.66 -16.22
C GLU A 47 3.82 -2.21 -16.50
N PHE A 48 4.34 -1.24 -15.73
CA PHE A 48 4.01 0.18 -15.90
C PHE A 48 4.50 0.80 -17.22
N GLY A 49 5.37 0.12 -17.96
CA GLY A 49 5.74 0.47 -19.34
C GLY A 49 5.35 -0.60 -20.36
N GLY A 50 4.59 -1.60 -19.94
CA GLY A 50 4.20 -2.77 -20.73
C GLY A 50 2.76 -2.69 -21.23
N PRO A 51 2.34 -3.66 -22.06
CA PRO A 51 0.99 -3.71 -22.62
C PRO A 51 -0.11 -3.86 -21.56
N GLN A 52 0.24 -4.32 -20.35
CA GLN A 52 -0.71 -4.50 -19.24
C GLN A 52 -0.78 -3.30 -18.29
N GLN A 53 -0.13 -2.18 -18.62
CA GLN A 53 -0.07 -0.98 -17.77
C GLN A 53 -1.46 -0.54 -17.25
N ALA A 54 -2.44 -0.40 -18.14
CA ALA A 54 -3.79 0.04 -17.77
C ALA A 54 -4.49 -0.95 -16.82
N LEU A 55 -4.28 -2.26 -17.02
CA LEU A 55 -4.83 -3.30 -16.15
C LEU A 55 -4.25 -3.18 -14.74
N TRP A 56 -2.93 -3.05 -14.62
CA TRP A 56 -2.26 -2.95 -13.33
C TRP A 56 -2.57 -1.65 -12.59
N PHE A 57 -2.72 -0.55 -13.30
CA PHE A 57 -3.20 0.69 -12.69
C PHE A 57 -4.63 0.59 -12.20
N GLY A 58 -5.54 -0.05 -12.96
CA GLY A 58 -6.90 -0.33 -12.50
C GLY A 58 -6.91 -1.19 -11.23
N ARG A 59 -6.05 -2.20 -11.15
CA ARG A 59 -5.91 -3.06 -9.95
C ARG A 59 -5.41 -2.27 -8.74
N LEU A 60 -4.34 -1.49 -8.89
CA LEU A 60 -3.81 -0.66 -7.80
C LEU A 60 -4.81 0.39 -7.33
N ALA A 61 -5.60 0.97 -8.24
CA ALA A 61 -6.64 1.93 -7.88
C ALA A 61 -7.74 1.28 -7.02
N LEU A 62 -8.10 0.03 -7.29
CA LEU A 62 -9.05 -0.72 -6.46
C LEU A 62 -8.48 -1.07 -5.07
N ASP A 63 -7.15 -1.14 -4.92
CA ASP A 63 -6.44 -1.39 -3.66
C ASP A 63 -5.89 -0.13 -2.99
N ALA A 64 -6.31 1.07 -3.42
CA ALA A 64 -5.78 2.33 -2.93
C ALA A 64 -5.86 2.47 -1.40
N ALA A 65 -6.98 2.02 -0.79
CA ALA A 65 -7.14 2.05 0.67
C ALA A 65 -6.15 1.13 1.39
N ASN A 66 -5.84 -0.03 0.81
CA ASN A 66 -4.88 -0.96 1.39
C ASN A 66 -3.44 -0.47 1.22
N LEU A 67 -3.10 0.10 0.05
CA LEU A 67 -1.82 0.78 -0.17
C LEU A 67 -1.64 1.96 0.81
N HIS A 68 -2.71 2.70 1.09
CA HIS A 68 -2.71 3.78 2.08
C HIS A 68 -2.42 3.26 3.49
N ALA A 69 -3.13 2.21 3.93
CA ALA A 69 -2.89 1.61 5.24
C ALA A 69 -1.45 1.06 5.39
N ALA A 70 -0.88 0.48 4.31
CA ALA A 70 0.52 0.07 4.29
C ALA A 70 1.48 1.27 4.40
N TYR A 71 1.23 2.35 3.65
CA TYR A 71 1.99 3.59 3.73
C TYR A 71 1.99 4.17 5.15
N GLU A 72 0.81 4.29 5.78
CA GLU A 72 0.72 4.82 7.13
C GLU A 72 1.47 3.96 8.14
N TRP A 73 1.37 2.64 8.04
CA TRP A 73 2.11 1.74 8.94
C TRP A 73 3.62 1.92 8.79
N ILE A 74 4.12 2.06 7.55
CA ILE A 74 5.54 2.31 7.27
C ILE A 74 6.00 3.62 7.90
N VAL A 75 5.21 4.69 7.77
CA VAL A 75 5.55 6.00 8.33
C VAL A 75 5.53 5.97 9.85
N ARG A 76 4.47 5.40 10.46
CA ARG A 76 4.34 5.32 11.92
C ARG A 76 5.46 4.51 12.58
N ASN A 77 5.95 3.47 11.92
CA ASN A 77 6.99 2.57 12.43
C ASN A 77 8.39 2.89 11.90
N GLU A 78 8.55 4.02 11.20
CA GLU A 78 9.84 4.43 10.62
C GLU A 78 10.53 3.31 9.81
N ALA A 79 9.74 2.51 9.09
CA ALA A 79 10.23 1.33 8.38
C ALA A 79 10.92 1.74 7.06
N ALA A 80 12.08 2.40 7.17
CA ALA A 80 12.77 3.09 6.07
C ALA A 80 13.00 2.20 4.84
N THR A 81 13.44 0.95 5.02
CA THR A 81 13.64 0.01 3.92
C THR A 81 12.36 -0.26 3.12
N LEU A 82 11.21 -0.39 3.80
CA LEU A 82 9.92 -0.55 3.12
C LEU A 82 9.46 0.77 2.49
N GLY A 83 9.72 1.89 3.14
CA GLY A 83 9.44 3.23 2.59
C GLY A 83 10.17 3.51 1.28
N LEU A 84 11.46 3.18 1.22
CA LEU A 84 12.26 3.32 0.00
C LEU A 84 11.72 2.43 -1.14
N ARG A 85 11.40 1.17 -0.85
CA ARG A 85 10.82 0.23 -1.83
C ARG A 85 9.49 0.72 -2.36
N LEU A 86 8.59 1.15 -1.48
CA LEU A 86 7.29 1.68 -1.85
C LEU A 86 7.41 2.95 -2.70
N GLY A 87 8.27 3.89 -2.28
CA GLY A 87 8.53 5.14 -3.00
C GLY A 87 9.12 4.92 -4.40
N ALA A 88 10.06 3.98 -4.53
CA ALA A 88 10.70 3.63 -5.81
C ALA A 88 9.72 3.08 -6.85
N VAL A 89 8.56 2.60 -6.41
CA VAL A 89 7.52 2.06 -7.29
C VAL A 89 6.42 3.07 -7.58
N LEU A 90 5.91 3.74 -6.54
CA LEU A 90 4.72 4.57 -6.67
C LEU A 90 4.93 5.88 -7.43
N TRP A 91 6.17 6.35 -7.64
CA TRP A 91 6.43 7.53 -8.47
C TRP A 91 5.88 7.39 -9.89
N ARG A 92 5.98 6.20 -10.50
CA ARG A 92 5.44 5.91 -11.84
C ARG A 92 3.92 5.88 -11.86
N PHE A 93 3.32 5.37 -10.79
CA PHE A 93 1.87 5.39 -10.61
C PHE A 93 1.36 6.84 -10.52
N TRP A 94 2.00 7.68 -9.71
CA TRP A 94 1.60 9.07 -9.55
C TRP A 94 1.83 9.94 -10.79
N MET A 95 2.87 9.68 -11.60
CA MET A 95 3.04 10.37 -12.88
C MET A 95 1.95 10.06 -13.91
N GLY A 96 1.39 8.85 -13.90
CA GLY A 96 0.38 8.42 -14.87
C GLY A 96 -1.07 8.69 -14.46
N HIS A 97 -1.38 8.68 -13.15
CA HIS A 97 -2.76 8.56 -12.68
C HIS A 97 -3.15 9.38 -11.43
N GLY A 98 -2.26 10.20 -10.85
CA GLY A 98 -2.54 10.94 -9.61
C GLY A 98 -2.16 12.42 -9.65
N PRO A 99 -2.61 13.23 -8.68
CA PRO A 99 -2.11 14.59 -8.50
C PRO A 99 -0.62 14.51 -8.16
N VAL A 100 0.25 14.95 -9.07
CA VAL A 100 1.71 14.93 -8.93
C VAL A 100 2.17 15.52 -7.58
N ARG A 101 1.44 16.51 -7.06
CA ARG A 101 1.69 17.10 -5.74
C ARG A 101 1.57 16.10 -4.59
N GLU A 102 0.49 15.32 -4.55
CA GLU A 102 0.25 14.35 -3.47
C GLU A 102 1.31 13.24 -3.50
N GLY A 103 1.66 12.75 -4.69
CA GLY A 103 2.75 11.79 -4.84
C GLY A 103 4.09 12.32 -4.34
N ARG A 104 4.40 13.58 -4.66
CA ARG A 104 5.64 14.23 -4.19
C ARG A 104 5.66 14.39 -2.67
N GLU A 105 4.56 14.80 -2.05
CA GLU A 105 4.45 14.94 -0.60
C GLU A 105 4.66 13.60 0.10
N LYS A 106 4.03 12.53 -0.40
CA LYS A 106 4.20 11.17 0.13
C LYS A 106 5.63 10.67 -0.02
N LEU A 107 6.29 10.91 -1.16
CA LEU A 107 7.70 10.57 -1.36
C LEU A 107 8.63 11.33 -0.41
N ALA A 108 8.37 12.61 -0.17
CA ALA A 108 9.18 13.41 0.73
C ALA A 108 9.15 12.85 2.16
N VAL A 109 7.98 12.42 2.64
CA VAL A 109 7.84 11.76 3.94
C VAL A 109 8.64 10.45 3.98
N LEU A 110 8.51 9.59 2.97
CA LEU A 110 9.22 8.30 2.94
C LEU A 110 10.75 8.48 2.84
N ALA A 111 11.21 9.49 2.11
CA ALA A 111 12.63 9.80 1.96
C ALA A 111 13.26 10.44 3.21
N ALA A 112 12.43 10.95 4.12
CA ALA A 112 12.87 11.54 5.38
C ALA A 112 12.88 10.55 6.55
N LEU A 113 12.47 9.29 6.32
CA LEU A 113 12.61 8.24 7.32
C LEU A 113 14.09 7.99 7.65
N PRO A 114 14.41 7.66 8.91
CA PRO A 114 15.79 7.53 9.40
C PRO A 114 16.58 6.36 8.79
#